data_AF-A0A314YUC1-F1
#
_entry.id   AF-A0A314YUC1-F1
#
_cell.length_a   1.000
_cell.length_b   1.000
_cell.length_c   1.000
_cell.angle_alpha   90.00
_cell.angle_beta   90.00
_cell.angle_gamma   90.00
#
_symmetry.space_group_name_H-M   'P 1'
#
loop_
_entity.id
_entity.type
_entity.pdbx_description
1 polymer ?
#
loop_
_entity_poly.entity_id
_entity_poly.type
_entity_poly.pdbx_seq_one_letter_code
_entity_poly.pdbx_strand_id
1 'polypeptide(L)'
;MGVSEMVEKILIKFPVAIHDVDSENKNVALLAIENRQSHVFKLLLKKKSIASLLRQVDNKGNNALHLAAKCGSYRPWHTPGAALQMQWELKWYMRTIPYVVKS
;
A
#
# COMPACT_ATOMS: atom_id res chain seq x y z
N MET A 1 -8.52 -15.76 -11.08
CA MET A 1 -7.34 -15.85 -10.19
C MET A 1 -6.77 -14.46 -10.05
N GLY A 2 -6.64 -13.97 -8.81
CA GLY A 2 -5.96 -12.72 -8.49
C GLY A 2 -4.46 -12.91 -8.31
N VAL A 3 -3.72 -11.79 -8.29
CA VAL A 3 -2.26 -11.77 -8.08
C VAL A 3 -1.88 -12.41 -6.73
N SER A 4 -2.66 -12.17 -5.68
CA SER A 4 -2.44 -12.76 -4.34
C SER A 4 -2.53 -14.28 -4.33
N GLU A 5 -3.50 -14.85 -5.05
CA GLU A 5 -3.70 -16.30 -5.14
C GLU A 5 -2.57 -16.97 -5.94
N MET A 6 -2.07 -16.29 -6.98
CA MET A 6 -0.93 -16.78 -7.76
C MET A 6 0.34 -16.82 -6.90
N VAL A 7 0.61 -15.74 -6.15
CA VAL A 7 1.76 -15.66 -5.24
C VAL A 7 1.68 -16.76 -4.16
N GLU A 8 0.49 -16.99 -3.60
CA GLU A 8 0.29 -18.06 -2.62
C GLU A 8 0.61 -19.45 -3.19
N LYS A 9 0.08 -19.78 -4.37
CA LYS A 9 0.35 -21.07 -5.03
C LYS A 9 1.83 -21.27 -5.34
N ILE A 10 2.52 -20.22 -5.80
CA ILE A 10 3.96 -20.27 -6.08
C ILE A 10 4.73 -20.55 -4.79
N LEU A 11 4.42 -19.83 -3.70
CA LEU A 11 5.11 -20.01 -2.42
C LEU A 11 4.80 -21.35 -1.73
N ILE A 12 3.67 -21.97 -2.05
CA ILE A 12 3.36 -23.34 -1.62
C ILE A 12 4.20 -24.36 -2.41
N LYS A 13 4.29 -24.19 -3.74
CA LYS A 13 5.01 -25.12 -4.62
C LYS A 13 6.54 -24.97 -4.51
N PHE A 14 7.01 -23.75 -4.33
CA PHE A 14 8.41 -23.36 -4.26
C PHE A 14 8.64 -22.41 -3.08
N PRO A 15 8.76 -22.94 -1.86
CA PRO A 15 8.93 -22.10 -0.66
C PRO A 15 10.24 -21.28 -0.69
N VAL A 16 11.24 -21.75 -1.44
CA VAL A 16 12.54 -21.07 -1.60
C VAL A 16 12.41 -19.76 -2.38
N ALA A 17 11.41 -19.63 -3.26
CA ALA A 17 11.18 -18.46 -4.09
C ALA A 17 10.90 -17.18 -3.28
N ILE A 18 10.63 -17.31 -1.97
CA ILE A 18 10.50 -16.15 -1.08
C ILE A 18 11.81 -15.34 -0.95
N HIS A 19 12.95 -15.97 -1.21
CA HIS A 19 14.28 -15.35 -1.17
C HIS A 19 14.77 -14.89 -2.54
N ASP A 20 13.99 -15.11 -3.60
CA ASP A 20 14.34 -14.64 -4.94
C ASP A 20 14.28 -13.11 -4.98
N VAL A 21 15.20 -12.56 -5.76
CA VAL A 21 15.36 -11.12 -5.95
C VAL A 21 15.19 -10.78 -7.43
N ASP A 22 14.67 -9.59 -7.70
CA ASP A 22 14.63 -9.04 -9.06
C ASP A 22 16.00 -8.49 -9.50
N SER A 23 16.06 -7.93 -10.70
CA SER A 23 17.26 -7.27 -11.25
C SER A 23 17.71 -6.02 -10.47
N GLU A 24 16.83 -5.43 -9.65
CA GLU A 24 17.13 -4.31 -8.75
C GLU A 24 17.45 -4.78 -7.31
N ASN A 25 17.63 -6.10 -7.11
CA ASN A 25 17.88 -6.74 -5.81
C ASN A 25 16.72 -6.54 -4.81
N LYS A 26 15.50 -6.38 -5.31
CA LYS A 26 14.28 -6.33 -4.49
C LYS A 26 13.67 -7.71 -4.37
N ASN A 27 13.42 -8.13 -3.14
CA ASN A 27 12.63 -9.33 -2.87
C ASN A 27 11.13 -9.06 -3.03
N VAL A 28 10.34 -10.14 -2.95
CA VAL A 28 8.87 -10.10 -3.06
C VAL A 28 8.21 -9.17 -2.01
N ALA A 29 8.79 -9.00 -0.83
CA ALA A 29 8.26 -8.12 0.21
C ALA A 29 8.50 -6.63 -0.15
N LEU A 30 9.70 -6.28 -0.61
CA LEU A 30 10.04 -4.94 -1.08
C LEU A 30 9.18 -4.55 -2.29
N LEU A 31 8.98 -5.47 -3.23
CA LEU A 31 8.10 -5.28 -4.40
C LEU A 31 6.64 -5.08 -3.98
N ALA A 32 6.14 -5.84 -3.00
CA ALA A 32 4.77 -5.67 -2.50
C ALA A 32 4.55 -4.29 -1.86
N ILE A 33 5.56 -3.76 -1.16
CA ILE A 33 5.52 -2.43 -0.53
C ILE A 33 5.58 -1.32 -1.57
N GLU A 34 6.51 -1.42 -2.53
CA GLU A 34 6.66 -0.44 -3.60
C GLU A 34 5.37 -0.31 -4.42
N ASN A 35 4.73 -1.44 -4.74
CA ASN A 35 3.49 -1.49 -5.52
C ASN A 35 2.21 -1.31 -4.67
N ARG A 36 2.32 -1.02 -3.38
CA ARG A 36 1.17 -0.84 -2.45
C ARG A 36 0.20 -2.03 -2.42
N GLN A 37 0.70 -3.23 -2.70
CA GLN A 37 -0.10 -4.47 -2.73
C GLN A 37 -0.30 -5.00 -1.30
N SER A 38 -1.18 -4.34 -0.54
CA SER A 38 -1.44 -4.65 0.87
C SER A 38 -1.91 -6.09 1.10
N HIS A 39 -2.65 -6.67 0.14
CA HIS A 39 -3.14 -8.04 0.23
C HIS A 39 -2.01 -9.07 0.12
N VAL A 40 -1.08 -8.87 -0.82
CA VAL A 40 0.12 -9.71 -0.98
C VAL A 40 1.03 -9.56 0.24
N PHE A 41 1.22 -8.33 0.73
CA PHE A 41 2.02 -8.08 1.92
C PHE A 41 1.46 -8.78 3.17
N LYS A 42 0.13 -8.77 3.37
CA LYS A 42 -0.53 -9.51 4.46
C LYS A 42 -0.32 -11.02 4.38
N LEU A 43 -0.28 -11.60 3.18
CA LEU A 43 0.03 -13.01 2.99
C LEU A 43 1.48 -13.32 3.37
N LEU A 44 2.43 -12.46 2.96
CA LEU A 44 3.83 -12.61 3.28
C LEU A 44 4.10 -12.47 4.79
N LEU A 45 3.39 -11.57 5.49
CA LEU A 45 3.50 -11.37 6.95
C LEU A 45 3.19 -12.63 7.77
N LYS A 46 2.40 -13.56 7.23
CA LYS A 46 2.11 -14.85 7.89
C LYS A 46 3.30 -15.81 7.88
N LYS A 47 4.38 -15.51 7.14
CA LYS A 47 5.58 -16.35 7.04
C LYS A 47 6.63 -15.91 8.07
N LYS A 48 7.25 -16.88 8.76
CA LYS A 48 8.28 -16.63 9.80
C LYS A 48 9.48 -15.83 9.29
N SER A 49 9.82 -15.93 8.00
CA SER A 49 11.03 -15.34 7.41
C SER A 49 10.90 -13.87 7.01
N ILE A 50 9.78 -13.20 7.27
CA ILE A 50 9.59 -11.84 6.74
C ILE A 50 10.56 -10.80 7.33
N ALA A 51 11.04 -11.01 8.56
CA ALA A 51 11.96 -10.08 9.20
C ALA A 51 13.32 -9.98 8.48
N SER A 52 13.83 -11.09 7.92
CA SER A 52 15.08 -11.06 7.14
C SER A 52 14.86 -10.40 5.79
N LEU A 53 13.71 -10.65 5.15
CA LEU A 53 13.35 -10.03 3.87
C LEU A 53 13.18 -8.52 3.99
N LEU A 54 12.59 -8.02 5.09
CA LEU A 54 12.43 -6.59 5.31
C LEU A 54 13.74 -5.85 5.61
N ARG A 55 14.78 -6.57 6.08
CA ARG A 55 16.12 -6.00 6.33
C ARG A 55 16.93 -5.83 5.04
N GLN A 56 16.52 -6.46 3.94
CA GLN A 56 17.20 -6.32 2.67
C GLN A 56 17.02 -4.90 2.10
N VAL A 57 18.02 -4.47 1.33
CA VAL A 57 18.03 -3.20 0.60
C VAL A 57 18.14 -3.47 -0.89
N ASP A 58 17.53 -2.59 -1.70
CA ASP A 58 17.70 -2.63 -3.15
C ASP A 58 19.12 -2.18 -3.57
N ASN A 59 19.42 -2.25 -4.87
CA ASN A 59 20.71 -1.81 -5.42
C ASN A 59 21.02 -0.32 -5.20
N LYS A 60 20.02 0.49 -4.84
CA LYS A 60 20.14 1.93 -4.55
C LYS A 60 20.25 2.19 -3.04
N GLY A 61 20.30 1.15 -2.21
CA GLY A 61 20.32 1.26 -0.75
C GLY A 61 18.97 1.60 -0.13
N ASN A 62 17.87 1.56 -0.89
CA ASN A 62 16.53 1.78 -0.36
C ASN A 62 16.06 0.53 0.40
N ASN A 63 15.71 0.74 1.67
CA ASN A 63 15.03 -0.28 2.47
C ASN A 63 13.51 -0.22 2.26
N ALA A 64 12.80 -1.15 2.91
CA ALA A 64 11.33 -1.21 2.90
C ALA A 64 10.65 0.14 3.21
N LEU A 65 11.20 0.93 4.14
CA LEU A 65 10.65 2.23 4.51
C LEU A 65 10.85 3.27 3.40
N HIS A 66 12.01 3.30 2.74
CA HIS A 66 12.24 4.18 1.60
C HIS A 66 11.27 3.86 0.45
N LEU A 67 11.05 2.58 0.15
CA LEU A 67 10.08 2.15 -0.87
C LEU A 67 8.63 2.42 -0.45
N ALA A 68 8.32 2.33 0.84
CA ALA A 68 7.02 2.75 1.37
C ALA A 68 6.82 4.27 1.24
N ALA A 69 7.87 5.08 1.37
CA ALA A 69 7.81 6.52 1.19
C ALA A 69 7.80 6.96 -0.28
N LYS A 70 8.30 6.12 -1.20
CA LYS A 70 8.28 6.29 -2.65
C LYS A 70 6.85 6.17 -3.19
N CYS A 71 6.02 7.15 -2.84
CA CYS A 71 4.68 7.34 -3.36
C CYS A 71 4.79 7.79 -4.82
N GLY A 72 4.96 6.83 -5.74
CA GLY A 72 4.77 7.10 -7.17
C GLY A 72 3.31 7.48 -7.39
N SER A 73 3.07 8.72 -7.83
CA SER A 73 1.81 9.37 -8.30
C SER A 73 0.51 9.20 -7.51
N TYR A 74 0.38 8.22 -6.63
CA TYR A 74 -0.74 7.98 -5.74
C TYR A 74 -0.61 8.89 -4.53
N ARG A 75 -1.15 10.09 -4.70
CA ARG A 75 -1.37 11.07 -3.64
C ARG A 75 -2.86 10.99 -3.29
N PRO A 76 -3.30 10.10 -2.38
CA PRO A 76 -4.71 10.05 -1.96
C PRO A 76 -5.17 11.38 -1.31
N TRP A 77 -4.20 12.24 -0.97
CA TRP A 77 -4.36 13.56 -0.38
C TRP A 77 -4.17 14.72 -1.36
N HIS A 78 -3.88 14.47 -2.64
CA HIS A 78 -3.86 15.56 -3.63
C HIS A 78 -5.29 15.96 -3.97
N THR A 79 -5.75 16.88 -3.14
CA THR A 79 -6.84 17.82 -3.35
C THR A 79 -8.19 17.15 -3.65
N PRO A 80 -9.16 17.19 -2.72
CA PRO A 80 -10.54 17.32 -3.16
C PRO A 80 -10.52 18.49 -4.15
N GLY A 81 -10.85 18.28 -5.42
CA GLY A 81 -10.97 19.41 -6.34
C GLY A 81 -11.87 20.46 -5.70
N ALA A 82 -11.73 21.74 -6.04
CA ALA A 82 -12.52 22.82 -5.43
C ALA A 82 -14.02 22.47 -5.32
N ALA A 83 -14.56 21.77 -6.33
CA ALA A 83 -15.91 21.21 -6.33
C ALA A 83 -16.20 20.21 -5.19
N LEU A 84 -15.28 19.29 -4.89
CA LEU A 84 -15.45 18.31 -3.81
C LEU A 84 -15.35 19.00 -2.44
N GLN A 85 -14.44 19.97 -2.26
CA GLN A 85 -14.39 20.78 -1.03
C GLN A 85 -15.68 21.59 -0.82
N MET A 86 -16.20 22.24 -1.88
CA MET A 86 -17.50 22.92 -1.84
C MET A 86 -18.67 21.97 -1.50
N GLN A 87 -18.64 20.71 -1.97
CA GLN A 87 -19.65 19.72 -1.59
C GLN A 87 -19.63 19.37 -0.09
N TRP A 88 -18.45 19.31 0.53
CA TRP A 88 -18.34 19.08 1.97
C TRP A 88 -18.86 20.27 2.77
N GLU A 89 -18.55 21.50 2.37
CA GLU A 89 -19.05 22.72 3.01
C GLU A 89 -20.56 22.87 2.88
N LEU A 90 -21.13 22.58 1.70
CA LEU A 90 -22.59 22.55 1.50
C LEU A 90 -23.27 21.49 2.38
N LYS A 91 -22.72 20.28 2.45
CA LYS A 91 -23.25 19.22 3.32
C LYS A 91 -23.18 19.59 4.79
N TRP A 92 -22.11 20.26 5.22
CA TRP A 92 -21.97 20.72 6.59
C TRP A 92 -22.99 21.82 6.91
N TYR A 93 -23.13 22.84 6.05
CA TYR A 93 -24.11 23.93 6.18
C TYR A 93 -25.55 23.40 6.27
N MET A 94 -25.94 22.47 5.37
CA MET A 94 -27.27 21.86 5.40
C MET A 94 -27.53 21.05 6.68
N ARG A 95 -26.49 20.58 7.38
CA ARG A 95 -26.63 19.80 8.61
C ARG A 95 -26.65 20.66 9.87
N THR A 96 -25.97 21.81 9.86
CA THR A 96 -25.88 22.71 11.02
C THR A 96 -27.02 23.73 11.07
N ILE A 97 -27.49 24.22 9.91
CA ILE A 97 -28.53 25.26 9.84
C ILE A 97 -30.00 24.79 10.04
N PRO A 98 -30.40 23.49 10.04
CA PRO A 98 -31.75 23.10 10.43
C PRO A 98 -32.11 23.49 11.88
N TYR A 99 -31.11 23.77 12.72
CA TYR A 99 -31.27 24.09 14.13
C TYR A 99 -31.27 25.60 14.44
N VAL A 100 -31.05 26.48 13.45
CA VAL A 100 -30.94 27.94 13.68
C VAL A 100 -32.21 28.70 13.28
N VAL A 101 -33.12 28.09 12.51
CA VAL A 101 -34.38 28.74 12.05
C VAL A 101 -35.64 28.20 12.78
N LYS A 102 -35.45 27.50 13.90
CA LYS A 102 -36.52 27.17 14.85
C LYS A 102 -36.16 27.67 16.24
N SER A 103 -36.16 28.98 16.42
CA SER A 103 -36.34 29.64 17.71
C SER A 103 -37.18 30.89 17.53
#